data_AF-A0A674HWY3-F1
#
_entry.id   AF-A0A674HWY3-F1
#
_cell.length_a   1.000
_cell.length_b   1.000
_cell.length_c   1.000
_cell.angle_alpha   90.00
_cell.angle_beta   90.00
_cell.angle_gamma   90.00
#
_symmetry.space_group_name_H-M   'P 1'
#
loop_
_entity.id
_entity.type
_entity.pdbx_description
1 polymer ?
#
loop_
_entity_poly.entity_id
_entity_poly.type
_entity_poly.pdbx_seq_one_letter_code
_entity_poly.pdbx_strand_id
1 'polypeptide(L)'
;MLCHGPGRDLCPLHAGTCSLRRTEQKKPAELREKVESRRQKIASEFERLHQFLQEEQQAVLRRLEDEEKEILQRLSENAAKLADHSTSLSKLITEIEERCQQPAIDLLKGIRSTLNRCENIRIPKAISTELKKDSCSFPLQHFALKKMIKKFKADVTLDPKTAHPNLILSEDRKSVRFGEAKQDLPDNPERFTYYPFVLGSEGFVSGRHYWEVEVGDKTQWTLGVCRDSVTRKGKITPSPEDGYWRLRLWNKDVYTALTSSPTPLLLRVKPKRIGIFLDYELGEISFYNLNDHSHIYTFTETFTEKLRPFFYPGVHTTPLIIRPVTDWE
;
A
#
# COMPACT_ATOMS: atom_id res chain seq x y z
N MET A 1 -45.54 -73.34 41.78
CA MET A 1 -46.07 -72.03 41.32
C MET A 1 -44.85 -71.16 41.01
N LEU A 2 -44.45 -70.98 39.74
CA LEU A 2 -45.02 -70.05 38.74
C LEU A 2 -45.13 -68.63 39.37
N CYS A 3 -44.47 -67.54 38.92
CA CYS A 3 -43.67 -67.19 37.75
C CYS A 3 -42.65 -66.12 38.21
N HIS A 4 -41.35 -66.22 37.90
CA HIS A 4 -40.67 -65.43 36.86
C HIS A 4 -41.13 -63.96 36.78
N GLY A 5 -40.31 -63.07 37.35
CA GLY A 5 -40.39 -61.64 37.08
C GLY A 5 -39.96 -61.34 35.64
N PRO A 6 -40.56 -60.35 34.96
CA PRO A 6 -40.09 -59.93 33.65
C PRO A 6 -38.86 -59.04 33.84
N GLY A 7 -37.70 -59.65 33.63
CA GLY A 7 -36.45 -58.94 33.36
C GLY A 7 -36.64 -58.04 32.14
N ARG A 8 -36.23 -56.78 32.29
CA ARG A 8 -36.20 -55.80 31.20
C ARG A 8 -35.03 -56.14 30.29
N ASP A 9 -35.25 -57.01 29.32
CA ASP A 9 -34.35 -57.13 28.18
C ASP A 9 -34.53 -55.90 27.28
N LEU A 10 -33.81 -54.85 27.64
CA LEU A 10 -33.62 -53.66 26.81
C LEU A 10 -32.88 -54.09 25.53
N CYS A 11 -33.66 -54.33 24.47
CA CYS A 11 -33.18 -54.69 23.14
C CYS A 11 -32.05 -53.73 22.68
N PRO A 12 -30.91 -54.23 22.14
CA PRO A 12 -29.77 -53.39 21.73
C PRO A 12 -30.13 -52.25 20.76
N LEU A 13 -31.14 -52.48 19.91
CA LEU A 13 -31.70 -51.48 19.01
C LEU A 13 -32.36 -50.32 19.76
N HIS A 14 -33.01 -50.59 20.89
CA HIS A 14 -33.64 -49.55 21.73
C HIS A 14 -32.59 -48.72 22.48
N ALA A 15 -31.52 -49.36 22.96
CA ALA A 15 -30.39 -48.66 23.57
C ALA A 15 -29.65 -47.75 22.55
N GLY A 16 -29.40 -48.26 21.33
CA GLY A 16 -28.83 -47.49 20.22
C GLY A 16 -29.71 -46.29 19.84
N THR A 17 -31.02 -46.50 19.70
CA THR A 17 -31.98 -45.43 19.37
C THR A 17 -32.06 -44.35 20.46
N CYS A 18 -32.02 -44.74 21.74
CA CYS A 18 -31.97 -43.79 22.86
C CYS A 18 -30.66 -43.00 22.90
N SER A 19 -29.52 -43.62 22.56
CA SER A 19 -28.23 -42.92 22.48
C SER A 19 -28.20 -41.88 21.35
N LEU A 20 -28.68 -42.27 20.15
CA LEU A 20 -28.80 -41.39 19.00
C LEU A 20 -29.75 -40.23 19.28
N ARG A 21 -30.91 -40.49 19.89
CA ARG A 21 -31.88 -39.46 20.28
C ARG A 21 -31.26 -38.46 21.27
N ARG A 22 -30.44 -38.91 22.23
CA ARG A 22 -29.73 -38.03 23.16
C ARG A 22 -28.68 -37.16 22.46
N THR A 23 -27.93 -37.71 21.51
CA THR A 23 -26.98 -36.91 20.70
C THR A 23 -27.70 -35.89 19.82
N GLU A 24 -28.79 -36.29 19.15
CA GLU A 24 -29.60 -35.37 18.33
C GLU A 24 -30.24 -34.26 19.17
N GLN A 25 -30.65 -34.55 20.41
CA GLN A 25 -31.20 -33.53 21.33
C GLN A 25 -30.15 -32.53 21.83
N LYS A 26 -28.86 -32.89 21.85
CA LYS A 26 -27.76 -31.99 22.25
C LYS A 26 -27.31 -31.06 21.12
N LYS A 27 -27.39 -31.50 19.86
CA LYS A 27 -26.95 -30.72 18.68
C LYS A 27 -27.54 -29.30 18.60
N PRO A 28 -28.84 -29.04 18.88
CA PRO A 28 -29.39 -27.68 18.86
C PRO A 28 -28.75 -26.73 19.87
N ALA A 29 -28.42 -27.23 21.07
CA ALA A 29 -27.77 -26.42 22.10
C ALA A 29 -26.32 -26.09 21.69
N GLU A 30 -25.57 -27.08 21.22
CA GLU A 30 -24.21 -26.90 20.69
C GLU A 30 -24.17 -25.95 19.49
N LEU A 31 -25.16 -26.05 18.59
CA LEU A 31 -25.29 -25.13 17.46
C LEU A 31 -25.60 -23.70 17.93
N ARG A 32 -26.52 -23.51 18.89
CA ARG A 32 -26.83 -22.20 19.46
C ARG A 32 -25.61 -21.57 20.11
N GLU A 33 -24.83 -22.33 20.87
CA GLU A 33 -23.58 -21.86 21.47
C GLU A 33 -22.55 -21.45 20.41
N LYS A 34 -22.35 -22.27 19.37
CA LYS A 34 -21.47 -21.93 18.23
C LYS A 34 -21.92 -20.67 17.49
N VAL A 35 -23.23 -20.50 17.27
CA VAL A 35 -23.79 -19.32 16.61
C VAL A 35 -23.60 -18.09 17.47
N GLU A 36 -23.83 -18.18 18.77
CA GLU A 36 -23.66 -17.05 19.69
C GLU A 36 -22.20 -16.63 19.82
N SER A 37 -21.28 -17.58 19.93
CA SER A 37 -19.84 -17.32 19.87
C SER A 37 -19.43 -16.63 18.56
N ARG A 38 -19.99 -17.05 17.41
CA ARG A 38 -19.75 -16.37 16.12
C ARG A 38 -20.34 -14.97 16.08
N ARG A 39 -21.55 -14.76 16.62
CA ARG A 39 -22.17 -13.42 16.70
C ARG A 39 -21.33 -12.47 17.53
N GLN A 40 -20.86 -12.89 18.70
CA GLN A 40 -19.97 -12.10 19.55
C GLN A 40 -18.66 -11.77 18.82
N LYS A 41 -18.07 -12.73 18.10
CA LYS A 41 -16.87 -12.49 17.29
C LYS A 41 -17.10 -11.50 16.15
N ILE A 42 -18.25 -11.57 15.48
CA ILE A 42 -18.62 -10.59 14.43
C ILE A 42 -18.75 -9.21 15.07
N ALA A 43 -19.50 -9.09 16.16
CA ALA A 43 -19.72 -7.82 16.85
C ALA A 43 -18.40 -7.16 17.27
N SER A 44 -17.47 -7.92 17.87
CA SER A 44 -16.18 -7.38 18.31
C SER A 44 -15.25 -6.97 17.15
N GLU A 45 -15.25 -7.70 16.04
CA GLU A 45 -14.49 -7.31 14.84
C GLU A 45 -15.04 -6.01 14.22
N PHE A 46 -16.36 -5.81 14.20
CA PHE A 46 -16.98 -4.57 13.74
C PHE A 46 -16.75 -3.40 14.70
N GLU A 47 -16.84 -3.62 16.01
CA GLU A 47 -16.52 -2.60 17.01
C GLU A 47 -15.06 -2.11 16.85
N ARG A 48 -14.11 -3.04 16.69
CA ARG A 48 -12.72 -2.71 16.40
C ARG A 48 -12.55 -1.94 15.08
N LEU A 49 -13.36 -2.25 14.07
CA LEU A 49 -13.34 -1.51 12.79
C LEU A 49 -13.87 -0.08 12.96
N HIS A 50 -14.98 0.10 13.67
CA HIS A 50 -15.52 1.43 13.97
C HIS A 50 -14.53 2.28 14.75
N GLN A 51 -13.89 1.70 15.78
CA GLN A 51 -12.87 2.38 16.56
C GLN A 51 -11.68 2.80 15.67
N PHE A 52 -11.17 1.89 14.84
CA PHE A 52 -10.09 2.20 13.90
C PHE A 52 -10.46 3.35 12.95
N LEU A 53 -11.66 3.32 12.35
CA LEU A 53 -12.11 4.38 11.46
C LEU A 53 -12.26 5.72 12.18
N GLN A 54 -12.73 5.71 13.43
CA GLN A 54 -12.85 6.90 14.26
C GLN A 54 -11.49 7.50 14.61
N GLU A 55 -10.51 6.67 14.97
CA GLU A 55 -9.13 7.09 15.24
C GLU A 55 -8.47 7.70 14.01
N GLU A 56 -8.65 7.07 12.83
CA GLU A 56 -8.13 7.59 11.56
C GLU A 56 -8.81 8.90 11.15
N GLN A 57 -10.13 9.02 11.33
CA GLN A 57 -10.85 10.29 11.09
C GLN A 57 -10.30 11.41 11.98
N GLN A 58 -10.12 11.14 13.28
CA GLN A 58 -9.55 12.12 14.21
C GLN A 58 -8.09 12.47 13.88
N ALA A 59 -7.30 11.53 13.35
CA ALA A 59 -5.94 11.80 12.91
C ALA A 59 -5.91 12.72 11.66
N VAL A 60 -6.81 12.50 10.70
CA VAL A 60 -6.95 13.36 9.51
C VAL A 60 -7.40 14.77 9.90
N LEU A 61 -8.40 14.89 10.77
CA LEU A 61 -8.87 16.20 11.25
C LEU A 61 -7.77 16.98 11.97
N ARG A 62 -7.01 16.32 12.87
CA ARG A 62 -5.87 16.96 13.55
C ARG A 62 -4.81 17.48 12.59
N ARG A 63 -4.47 16.72 11.54
CA ARG A 63 -3.52 17.18 10.52
C ARG A 63 -4.01 18.43 9.78
N LEU A 64 -5.32 18.52 9.54
CA LEU A 64 -5.93 19.70 8.91
C LEU A 64 -5.88 20.91 9.85
N GLU A 65 -6.19 20.72 11.13
CA GLU A 65 -6.08 21.78 12.16
C GLU A 65 -4.64 22.28 12.32
N ASP A 66 -3.66 21.37 12.30
CA ASP A 66 -2.23 21.71 12.36
C ASP A 66 -1.79 22.53 11.14
N GLU A 67 -2.25 22.15 9.94
CA GLU A 67 -1.97 22.88 8.70
C GLU A 67 -2.63 24.27 8.70
N GLU A 68 -3.88 24.38 9.14
CA GLU A 68 -4.56 25.67 9.31
C GLU A 68 -3.75 26.58 10.26
N LYS A 69 -3.33 26.04 11.41
CA LYS A 69 -2.54 26.79 12.39
C LYS A 69 -1.20 27.26 11.83
N GLU A 70 -0.50 26.41 11.07
CA GLU A 70 0.76 26.77 10.41
C GLU A 70 0.57 27.92 9.41
N ILE A 71 -0.49 27.85 8.58
CA ILE A 71 -0.81 28.90 7.60
C ILE A 71 -1.18 30.20 8.31
N LEU A 72 -2.03 30.15 9.34
CA LEU A 72 -2.43 31.31 10.13
C LEU A 72 -1.22 31.98 10.81
N GLN A 73 -0.30 31.19 11.38
CA GLN A 73 0.91 31.73 11.97
C GLN A 73 1.77 32.47 10.94
N ARG A 74 1.99 31.86 9.77
CA ARG A 74 2.76 32.48 8.68
C ARG A 74 2.10 33.78 8.19
N LEU A 75 0.78 33.80 8.06
CA LEU A 75 0.02 35.00 7.70
C LEU A 75 0.18 36.12 8.75
N SER A 76 0.09 35.77 10.04
CA SER A 76 0.28 36.72 11.14
C SER A 76 1.68 37.34 11.13
N GLU A 77 2.73 36.51 10.99
CA GLU A 77 4.11 36.98 10.89
C GLU A 77 4.32 37.89 9.67
N ASN A 78 3.67 37.60 8.55
CA ASN A 78 3.74 38.45 7.36
C ASN A 78 3.00 39.77 7.54
N ALA A 79 1.85 39.76 8.21
CA ALA A 79 1.10 40.97 8.52
C ALA A 79 1.92 41.91 9.42
N ALA A 80 2.60 41.37 10.44
CA ALA A 80 3.52 42.14 11.28
C ALA A 80 4.68 42.76 10.46
N LYS A 81 5.32 41.97 9.60
CA LYS A 81 6.39 42.46 8.69
C LYS A 81 5.89 43.56 7.76
N LEU A 82 4.67 43.43 7.23
CA LEU A 82 4.05 44.45 6.38
C LEU A 82 3.72 45.72 7.16
N ALA A 83 3.26 45.60 8.41
CA ALA A 83 3.01 46.73 9.30
C ALA A 83 4.31 47.50 9.59
N ASP A 84 5.38 46.81 9.99
CA ASP A 84 6.70 47.40 10.24
C ASP A 84 7.26 48.10 8.98
N HIS A 85 7.07 47.47 7.83
CA HIS A 85 7.46 48.04 6.54
C HIS A 85 6.65 49.29 6.22
N SER A 86 5.33 49.27 6.45
CA SER A 86 4.45 50.42 6.27
C SER A 86 4.86 51.59 7.17
N THR A 87 5.13 51.34 8.46
CA THR A 87 5.62 52.37 9.40
C THR A 87 6.96 52.95 8.95
N SER A 88 7.87 52.12 8.45
CA SER A 88 9.16 52.56 7.91
C SER A 88 9.01 53.46 6.68
N LEU A 89 8.06 53.15 5.80
CA LEU A 89 7.71 53.97 4.64
C LEU A 89 7.07 55.29 5.06
N SER A 90 6.12 55.28 5.99
CA SER A 90 5.52 56.52 6.52
C SER A 90 6.59 57.44 7.10
N LYS A 91 7.55 56.90 7.88
CA LYS A 91 8.65 57.68 8.43
C LYS A 91 9.53 58.30 7.33
N LEU A 92 9.81 57.55 6.26
CA LEU A 92 10.56 58.07 5.10
C LEU A 92 9.80 59.19 4.39
N ILE A 93 8.49 59.05 4.22
CA ILE A 93 7.62 60.09 3.62
C ILE A 93 7.70 61.36 4.48
N THR A 94 7.51 61.26 5.79
CA THR A 94 7.58 62.41 6.71
C THR A 94 8.96 63.07 6.69
N GLU A 95 10.05 62.30 6.66
CA GLU A 95 11.41 62.83 6.53
C GLU A 95 11.60 63.65 5.24
N ILE A 96 11.02 63.20 4.12
CA ILE A 96 11.08 63.91 2.84
C ILE A 96 10.22 65.17 2.89
N GLU A 97 8.99 65.09 3.41
CA GLU A 97 8.08 66.24 3.55
C GLU A 97 8.70 67.34 4.42
N GLU A 98 9.27 66.99 5.57
CA GLU A 98 9.96 67.93 6.47
C GLU A 98 11.14 68.62 5.78
N ARG A 99 11.93 67.87 4.99
CA ARG A 99 13.07 68.43 4.25
C ARG A 99 12.63 69.37 3.15
N CYS A 100 11.54 69.08 2.45
CA CYS A 100 10.98 69.95 1.41
C CYS A 100 10.58 71.34 1.94
N GLN A 101 10.32 71.46 3.24
CA GLN A 101 10.01 72.75 3.90
C GLN A 101 11.25 73.54 4.32
N GLN A 102 12.46 72.96 4.22
CA GLN A 102 13.71 73.61 4.66
C GLN A 102 14.30 74.52 3.57
N PRO A 103 15.17 75.49 3.95
CA PRO A 103 15.92 76.31 3.00
C PRO A 103 16.77 75.45 2.05
N ALA A 104 16.97 75.93 0.81
CA ALA A 104 17.63 75.18 -0.27
C ALA A 104 18.99 74.57 0.10
N ILE A 105 19.78 75.26 0.95
CA ILE A 105 21.11 74.78 1.35
C ILE A 105 21.05 73.56 2.28
N ASP A 106 20.02 73.48 3.13
CA ASP A 106 19.84 72.40 4.09
C ASP A 106 19.06 71.23 3.48
N LEU A 107 18.21 71.49 2.50
CA LEU A 107 17.61 70.46 1.64
C LEU A 107 18.68 69.67 0.87
N LEU A 108 19.67 70.35 0.29
CA LEU A 108 20.75 69.69 -0.47
C LEU A 108 21.68 68.85 0.40
N LYS A 109 21.82 69.17 1.70
CA LYS A 109 22.60 68.36 2.64
C LYS A 109 21.87 67.03 2.92
N GLY A 110 22.50 65.92 2.54
CA GLY A 110 22.01 64.57 2.87
C GLY A 110 20.88 64.03 1.98
N ILE A 111 20.46 64.76 0.94
CA ILE A 111 19.42 64.29 0.00
C ILE A 111 19.79 62.97 -0.69
N ARG A 112 21.08 62.78 -0.98
CA ARG A 112 21.60 61.56 -1.62
C ARG A 112 21.38 60.31 -0.77
N SER A 113 21.53 60.42 0.56
CA SER A 113 21.29 59.28 1.46
C SER A 113 19.80 58.94 1.58
N THR A 114 18.93 59.94 1.57
CA THR A 114 17.48 59.73 1.62
C THR A 114 16.97 59.13 0.30
N LEU A 115 17.46 59.62 -0.86
CA LEU A 115 17.15 59.04 -2.18
C LEU A 115 17.57 57.56 -2.28
N ASN A 116 18.78 57.24 -1.82
CA ASN A 116 19.30 55.86 -1.83
C ASN A 116 18.42 54.93 -0.95
N ARG A 117 17.92 55.42 0.19
CA ARG A 117 16.97 54.67 1.02
C ARG A 117 15.62 54.43 0.32
N CYS A 118 15.15 55.38 -0.48
CA CYS A 118 13.93 55.23 -1.29
C CYS A 118 14.10 54.23 -2.43
N GLU A 119 15.22 54.29 -3.14
CA GLU A 119 15.50 53.39 -4.28
C GLU A 119 15.64 51.92 -3.84
N ASN A 120 16.00 51.66 -2.58
CA ASN A 120 16.22 50.31 -2.05
C ASN A 120 15.03 49.69 -1.31
N ILE A 121 13.84 50.32 -1.35
CA ILE A 121 12.62 49.76 -0.75
C ILE A 121 12.24 48.46 -1.46
N ARG A 122 12.04 47.38 -0.70
CA ARG A 122 11.57 46.08 -1.22
C ARG A 122 10.23 45.71 -0.58
N ILE A 123 9.21 45.53 -1.41
CA ILE A 123 7.88 45.11 -0.95
C ILE A 123 7.95 43.65 -0.47
N PRO A 124 7.47 43.34 0.76
CA PRO A 124 7.37 41.96 1.23
C PRO A 124 6.46 41.10 0.34
N LYS A 125 6.83 39.83 0.13
CA LYS A 125 6.06 38.91 -0.72
C LYS A 125 4.77 38.46 -0.03
N ALA A 126 3.71 38.27 -0.83
CA ALA A 126 2.47 37.64 -0.37
C ALA A 126 2.71 36.16 -0.01
N ILE A 127 2.02 35.68 1.02
CA ILE A 127 2.04 34.28 1.46
C ILE A 127 0.83 33.55 0.88
N SER A 128 1.04 32.31 0.42
CA SER A 128 -0.03 31.43 -0.07
C SER A 128 -0.91 30.91 1.07
N THR A 129 -2.21 30.82 0.81
CA THR A 129 -3.23 30.23 1.69
C THR A 129 -3.70 28.87 1.18
N GLU A 130 -3.01 28.28 0.21
CA GLU A 130 -3.39 26.99 -0.38
C GLU A 130 -3.16 25.86 0.62
N LEU A 131 -4.22 25.09 0.89
CA LEU A 131 -4.13 23.82 1.59
C LEU A 131 -3.48 22.77 0.69
N LYS A 132 -2.73 21.84 1.28
CA LYS A 132 -2.17 20.68 0.59
C LYS A 132 -3.31 19.85 -0.01
N LYS A 133 -3.35 19.80 -1.35
CA LYS A 133 -4.44 19.22 -2.16
C LYS A 133 -4.70 17.73 -1.91
N ASP A 134 -3.76 17.03 -1.28
CA ASP A 134 -3.75 15.57 -1.13
C ASP A 134 -4.13 15.08 0.29
N SER A 135 -4.47 15.98 1.22
CA SER A 135 -4.64 15.61 2.64
C SER A 135 -5.98 14.95 3.00
N CYS A 136 -6.99 15.00 2.12
CA CYS A 136 -8.38 14.66 2.50
C CYS A 136 -9.15 13.76 1.51
N SER A 137 -8.58 13.37 0.38
CA SER A 137 -9.24 12.44 -0.55
C SER A 137 -8.69 11.02 -0.36
N PHE A 138 -9.30 10.27 0.55
CA PHE A 138 -8.98 8.87 0.74
C PHE A 138 -10.08 8.02 0.10
N PRO A 139 -9.78 7.28 -0.99
CA PRO A 139 -10.68 6.22 -1.41
C PRO A 139 -10.99 5.30 -0.22
N LEU A 140 -12.21 4.79 -0.07
CA LEU A 140 -12.59 3.85 1.01
C LEU A 140 -11.58 2.69 1.16
N GLN A 141 -10.96 2.30 0.05
CA GLN A 141 -9.96 1.25 -0.04
C GLN A 141 -8.64 1.60 0.68
N HIS A 142 -8.32 2.88 0.89
CA HIS A 142 -7.13 3.33 1.60
C HIS A 142 -7.07 2.80 3.03
N PHE A 143 -8.17 2.94 3.80
CA PHE A 143 -8.22 2.47 5.19
C PHE A 143 -8.17 0.94 5.29
N ALA A 144 -8.84 0.25 4.35
CA ALA A 144 -8.77 -1.20 4.25
C ALA A 144 -7.34 -1.67 3.96
N LEU A 145 -6.66 -1.01 3.02
CA LEU A 145 -5.27 -1.27 2.68
C LEU A 145 -4.32 -1.01 3.86
N LYS A 146 -4.50 0.11 4.59
CA LYS A 146 -3.71 0.42 5.79
C LYS A 146 -3.85 -0.66 6.88
N LYS A 147 -5.08 -1.13 7.12
CA LYS A 147 -5.35 -2.23 8.07
C LYS A 147 -4.74 -3.55 7.60
N MET A 148 -4.80 -3.84 6.30
CA MET A 148 -4.23 -5.04 5.67
C MET A 148 -2.70 -5.06 5.82
N ILE A 149 -2.05 -3.95 5.49
CA ILE A 149 -0.60 -3.71 5.63
C ILE A 149 -0.14 -4.02 7.06
N LYS A 150 -0.82 -3.45 8.05
CA LYS A 150 -0.49 -3.66 9.47
C LYS A 150 -0.63 -5.11 9.93
N LYS A 151 -1.59 -5.86 9.37
CA LYS A 151 -1.96 -7.18 9.90
C LYS A 151 -1.32 -8.35 9.16
N PHE A 152 -1.06 -8.21 7.86
CA PHE A 152 -0.73 -9.32 6.97
C PHE A 152 0.64 -9.19 6.29
N LYS A 153 1.50 -8.28 6.78
CA LYS A 153 2.85 -8.10 6.26
C LYS A 153 3.62 -9.43 6.19
N ALA A 154 4.15 -9.74 5.02
CA ALA A 154 5.06 -10.85 4.78
C ALA A 154 6.45 -10.30 4.39
N ASP A 155 7.50 -10.86 4.99
CA ASP A 155 8.87 -10.50 4.65
C ASP A 155 9.37 -11.35 3.47
N VAL A 156 9.18 -10.85 2.25
CA VAL A 156 9.55 -11.58 1.02
C VAL A 156 10.99 -11.31 0.63
N THR A 157 11.74 -12.35 0.29
CA THR A 157 13.11 -12.29 -0.27
C THR A 157 13.17 -13.01 -1.61
N LEU A 158 14.13 -12.67 -2.47
CA LEU A 158 14.31 -13.29 -3.78
C LEU A 158 15.13 -14.59 -3.65
N ASP A 159 14.71 -15.66 -4.33
CA ASP A 159 15.39 -16.96 -4.29
C ASP A 159 16.45 -17.10 -5.41
N PRO A 160 17.75 -17.13 -5.08
CA PRO A 160 18.82 -17.26 -6.07
C PRO A 160 18.81 -18.60 -6.83
N LYS A 161 18.20 -19.66 -6.28
CA LYS A 161 18.11 -20.96 -6.95
C LYS A 161 17.19 -20.91 -8.16
N THR A 162 16.12 -20.11 -8.07
CA THR A 162 15.12 -19.95 -9.13
C THR A 162 15.54 -18.93 -10.18
N ALA A 163 16.39 -17.96 -9.81
CA ALA A 163 16.73 -16.82 -10.63
C ALA A 163 17.39 -17.20 -11.96
N HIS A 164 16.88 -16.63 -13.05
CA HIS A 164 17.52 -16.76 -14.36
C HIS A 164 18.95 -16.17 -14.35
N PRO A 165 19.92 -16.77 -15.07
CA PRO A 165 21.32 -16.32 -15.03
C PRO A 165 21.58 -14.86 -15.45
N ASN A 166 20.70 -14.24 -16.23
CA ASN A 166 20.78 -12.80 -16.56
C ASN A 166 20.22 -11.89 -15.44
N LEU A 167 19.71 -12.41 -14.33
CA LEU A 167 19.19 -11.61 -13.23
C LEU A 167 20.23 -11.44 -12.16
N ILE A 168 20.51 -10.19 -11.81
CA ILE A 168 21.43 -9.83 -10.73
C ILE A 168 20.59 -9.48 -9.51
N LEU A 169 20.78 -10.24 -8.43
CA LEU A 169 20.13 -10.04 -7.14
C LEU A 169 21.04 -9.22 -6.23
N SER A 170 20.46 -8.36 -5.39
CA SER A 170 21.21 -7.72 -4.30
C SER A 170 21.56 -8.72 -3.20
N GLU A 171 22.57 -8.39 -2.41
CA GLU A 171 23.05 -9.23 -1.30
C GLU A 171 21.95 -9.50 -0.25
N ASP A 172 21.16 -8.48 0.07
CA ASP A 172 19.99 -8.56 0.96
C ASP A 172 18.79 -9.32 0.36
N ARG A 173 18.89 -9.75 -0.90
CA ARG A 173 17.84 -10.43 -1.68
C ARG A 173 16.53 -9.65 -1.77
N LYS A 174 16.58 -8.33 -1.64
CA LYS A 174 15.41 -7.46 -1.79
C LYS A 174 15.30 -6.84 -3.18
N SER A 175 16.36 -6.83 -3.97
CA SER A 175 16.37 -6.18 -5.28
C SER A 175 16.76 -7.15 -6.40
N VAL A 176 16.12 -7.01 -7.56
CA VAL A 176 16.48 -7.73 -8.78
C VAL A 176 16.49 -6.80 -9.98
N ARG A 177 17.54 -6.89 -10.79
CA ARG A 177 17.64 -6.19 -12.09
C ARG A 177 18.09 -7.13 -13.19
N PHE A 178 17.85 -6.73 -14.42
CA PHE A 178 18.43 -7.39 -15.57
C PHE A 178 19.92 -7.00 -15.70
N GLY A 179 20.77 -8.00 -15.90
CA GLY A 179 22.17 -7.87 -16.25
C GLY A 179 22.36 -8.11 -17.75
N GLU A 180 23.22 -7.30 -18.37
CA GLU A 180 23.55 -7.43 -19.79
C GLU A 180 24.31 -8.72 -20.09
N ALA A 181 25.22 -9.11 -19.18
CA ALA A 181 25.95 -10.36 -19.27
C ALA A 181 25.24 -11.47 -18.48
N LYS A 182 25.19 -12.65 -19.10
CA LYS A 182 24.74 -13.88 -18.43
C LYS A 182 25.78 -14.29 -17.39
N GLN A 183 25.35 -14.50 -16.15
CA GLN A 183 26.22 -15.03 -15.10
C GLN A 183 26.50 -16.52 -15.31
N ASP A 184 27.69 -16.96 -14.92
CA ASP A 184 28.05 -18.37 -14.87
C ASP A 184 27.52 -19.00 -13.57
N LEU A 185 26.25 -19.43 -13.61
CA LEU A 185 25.58 -20.06 -12.49
C LEU A 185 25.27 -21.52 -12.83
N PRO A 186 25.43 -22.46 -11.88
CA PRO A 186 25.09 -23.85 -12.10
C PRO A 186 23.60 -23.99 -12.40
N ASP A 187 23.27 -24.81 -13.39
CA ASP A 187 21.89 -25.19 -13.67
C ASP A 187 21.34 -26.09 -12.56
N ASN A 188 20.06 -25.94 -12.28
CA ASN A 188 19.31 -26.78 -11.34
C ASN A 188 17.84 -26.83 -11.77
N PRO A 189 17.04 -27.82 -11.31
CA PRO A 189 15.65 -27.96 -11.75
C PRO A 189 14.76 -26.74 -11.48
N GLU A 190 15.01 -25.99 -10.40
CA GLU A 190 14.22 -24.83 -9.97
C GLU A 190 14.54 -23.57 -10.78
N ARG A 191 15.70 -23.52 -11.44
CA ARG A 191 16.18 -22.33 -12.16
C ARG A 191 15.40 -22.09 -13.45
N PHE A 192 14.90 -20.88 -13.62
CA PHE A 192 14.42 -20.43 -14.92
C PHE A 192 15.58 -20.28 -15.91
N THR A 193 15.50 -20.94 -17.07
CA THR A 193 16.59 -20.89 -18.09
C THR A 193 16.22 -20.19 -19.38
N TYR A 194 14.94 -20.00 -19.65
CA TYR A 194 14.45 -19.37 -20.88
C TYR A 194 14.01 -17.92 -20.66
N TYR A 195 13.16 -17.69 -19.66
CA TYR A 195 12.69 -16.35 -19.32
C TYR A 195 13.46 -15.79 -18.12
N PRO A 196 13.75 -14.48 -18.11
CA PRO A 196 14.45 -13.80 -17.02
C PRO A 196 13.53 -13.58 -15.80
N PHE A 197 13.03 -14.67 -15.22
CA PHE A 197 12.16 -14.68 -14.03
C PHE A 197 12.92 -15.08 -12.78
N VAL A 198 12.37 -14.71 -11.63
CA VAL A 198 12.80 -15.15 -10.30
C VAL A 198 11.59 -15.23 -9.37
N LEU A 199 11.63 -16.13 -8.40
CA LEU A 199 10.59 -16.27 -7.38
C LEU A 199 11.04 -15.72 -6.02
N GLY A 200 10.06 -15.47 -5.14
CA GLY A 200 10.32 -15.26 -3.73
C GLY A 200 10.72 -16.56 -3.03
N SER A 201 11.59 -16.51 -2.03
CA SER A 201 12.02 -17.67 -1.23
C SER A 201 10.86 -18.27 -0.44
N GLU A 202 9.97 -17.40 0.03
CA GLU A 202 8.83 -17.74 0.85
C GLU A 202 7.72 -18.35 -0.01
N GLY A 203 7.11 -19.42 0.50
CA GLY A 203 5.97 -20.08 -0.12
C GLY A 203 4.80 -20.18 0.86
N PHE A 204 3.60 -19.90 0.36
CA PHE A 204 2.39 -19.79 1.15
C PHE A 204 1.43 -20.94 0.82
N VAL A 205 0.98 -21.65 1.86
CA VAL A 205 0.01 -22.77 1.75
C VAL A 205 -1.32 -22.48 2.44
N SER A 206 -1.42 -21.33 3.12
CA SER A 206 -2.58 -20.87 3.88
C SER A 206 -2.36 -19.43 4.31
N GLY A 207 -3.41 -18.76 4.76
CA GLY A 207 -3.39 -17.46 5.38
C GLY A 207 -3.41 -16.29 4.40
N ARG A 208 -3.26 -15.11 4.99
CA ARG A 208 -3.24 -13.83 4.28
C ARG A 208 -1.87 -13.19 4.36
N HIS A 209 -1.35 -12.75 3.22
CA HIS A 209 0.02 -12.25 3.07
C HIS A 209 0.04 -11.01 2.20
N TYR A 210 0.83 -10.02 2.60
CA TYR A 210 0.96 -8.73 1.92
C TYR A 210 2.43 -8.33 1.78
N TRP A 211 2.83 -7.90 0.59
CA TRP A 211 4.16 -7.32 0.36
C TRP A 211 4.11 -6.21 -0.69
N GLU A 212 5.15 -5.36 -0.70
CA GLU A 212 5.26 -4.22 -1.59
C GLU A 212 6.47 -4.32 -2.50
N VAL A 213 6.31 -3.91 -3.74
CA VAL A 213 7.39 -3.85 -4.73
C VAL A 213 7.44 -2.46 -5.33
N GLU A 214 8.59 -1.81 -5.16
CA GLU A 214 8.91 -0.58 -5.85
C GLU A 214 9.32 -0.88 -7.29
N VAL A 215 8.57 -0.28 -8.21
CA VAL A 215 8.78 -0.37 -9.65
C VAL A 215 9.35 0.91 -10.24
N GLY A 216 9.33 2.02 -9.48
CA GLY A 216 9.87 3.31 -9.90
C GLY A 216 9.30 3.78 -11.24
N ASP A 217 10.15 4.37 -12.08
CA ASP A 217 9.77 4.86 -13.41
C ASP A 217 10.00 3.82 -14.53
N LYS A 218 10.09 2.53 -14.16
CA LYS A 218 10.28 1.44 -15.12
C LYS A 218 9.16 1.42 -16.16
N THR A 219 9.52 0.95 -17.35
CA THR A 219 8.66 0.92 -18.53
C THR A 219 8.12 -0.47 -18.83
N GLN A 220 8.67 -1.48 -18.15
CA GLN A 220 8.35 -2.88 -18.29
C GLN A 220 8.66 -3.62 -16.99
N TRP A 221 7.71 -4.43 -16.54
CA TRP A 221 7.87 -5.37 -15.43
C TRP A 221 6.67 -6.32 -15.40
N THR A 222 6.79 -7.42 -14.67
CA THR A 222 5.64 -8.26 -14.32
C THR A 222 5.79 -8.73 -12.88
N LEU A 223 4.73 -8.58 -12.11
CA LEU A 223 4.66 -8.94 -10.69
C LEU A 223 3.47 -9.85 -10.46
N GLY A 224 3.56 -10.73 -9.46
CA GLY A 224 2.40 -11.50 -9.05
C GLY A 224 2.76 -12.70 -8.19
N VAL A 225 2.02 -13.77 -8.39
CA VAL A 225 2.16 -15.03 -7.65
C VAL A 225 2.08 -16.19 -8.65
N CYS A 226 2.80 -17.27 -8.39
CA CYS A 226 2.64 -18.52 -9.12
C CYS A 226 2.62 -19.73 -8.20
N ARG A 227 2.15 -20.88 -8.70
CA ARG A 227 2.35 -22.17 -8.04
C ARG A 227 3.84 -22.48 -7.91
N ASP A 228 4.24 -23.24 -6.89
CA ASP A 228 5.62 -23.70 -6.75
C ASP A 228 5.99 -24.71 -7.84
N SER A 229 5.01 -25.48 -8.32
CA SER A 229 5.16 -26.54 -9.32
C SER A 229 5.27 -26.06 -10.77
N VAL A 230 5.15 -24.77 -11.07
CA VAL A 230 5.11 -24.30 -12.47
C VAL A 230 6.40 -24.61 -13.23
N THR A 231 6.27 -24.87 -14.53
CA THR A 231 7.39 -25.20 -15.42
C THR A 231 8.43 -24.09 -15.46
N ARG A 232 9.69 -24.43 -15.16
CA ARG A 232 10.85 -23.50 -15.14
C ARG A 232 11.69 -23.52 -16.41
N LYS A 233 11.52 -24.55 -17.26
CA LYS A 233 12.35 -24.83 -18.43
C LYS A 233 11.59 -24.63 -19.73
N GLY A 234 12.31 -24.21 -20.77
CA GLY A 234 11.75 -24.06 -22.12
C GLY A 234 10.83 -22.86 -22.28
N LYS A 235 10.28 -22.73 -23.50
CA LYS A 235 9.32 -21.69 -23.85
C LYS A 235 7.95 -22.08 -23.29
N ILE A 236 7.34 -21.17 -22.54
CA ILE A 236 6.03 -21.31 -21.91
C ILE A 236 5.18 -20.08 -22.24
N THR A 237 3.86 -20.21 -22.20
CA THR A 237 2.92 -19.09 -22.32
C THR A 237 2.20 -18.96 -20.99
N PRO A 238 2.82 -18.38 -19.96
CA PRO A 238 2.29 -18.52 -18.61
C PRO A 238 0.90 -17.85 -18.53
N SER A 239 -0.06 -18.56 -17.98
CA SER A 239 -1.44 -18.11 -17.76
C SER A 239 -1.93 -18.55 -16.36
N PRO A 240 -3.12 -18.12 -15.92
CA PRO A 240 -3.71 -18.62 -14.68
C PRO A 240 -3.88 -20.14 -14.66
N GLU A 241 -4.24 -20.77 -15.79
CA GLU A 241 -4.38 -22.22 -15.92
C GLU A 241 -3.06 -22.95 -15.67
N ASP A 242 -1.95 -22.36 -16.12
CA ASP A 242 -0.59 -22.84 -15.87
C ASP A 242 -0.06 -22.46 -14.47
N GLY A 243 -0.90 -21.84 -13.64
CA GLY A 243 -0.55 -21.49 -12.26
C GLY A 243 0.11 -20.13 -12.09
N TYR A 244 -0.14 -19.17 -12.97
CA TYR A 244 0.43 -17.82 -12.89
C TYR A 244 -0.64 -16.73 -12.83
N TRP A 245 -0.68 -15.94 -11.76
CA TRP A 245 -1.57 -14.79 -11.60
C TRP A 245 -0.74 -13.52 -11.47
N ARG A 246 -0.76 -12.68 -12.52
CA ARG A 246 0.25 -11.62 -12.69
C ARG A 246 -0.31 -10.34 -13.28
N LEU A 247 0.23 -9.22 -12.80
CA LEU A 247 0.05 -7.88 -13.33
C LEU A 247 1.30 -7.49 -14.12
N ARG A 248 1.11 -6.97 -15.34
CA ARG A 248 2.20 -6.56 -16.23
C ARG A 248 2.09 -5.08 -16.58
N LEU A 249 3.24 -4.41 -16.58
CA LEU A 249 3.47 -3.17 -17.33
C LEU A 249 4.27 -3.48 -18.59
N TRP A 250 3.84 -2.95 -19.73
CA TRP A 250 4.54 -3.01 -21.00
C TRP A 250 4.49 -1.64 -21.70
N ASN A 251 5.45 -1.34 -22.58
CA ASN A 251 5.48 -0.10 -23.37
C ASN A 251 5.24 1.20 -22.58
N LYS A 252 5.75 1.32 -21.34
CA LYS A 252 5.69 2.51 -20.45
C LYS A 252 4.36 2.76 -19.75
N ASP A 253 3.22 2.45 -20.36
CA ASP A 253 1.89 2.82 -19.87
C ASP A 253 0.80 1.74 -20.09
N VAL A 254 1.13 0.61 -20.73
CA VAL A 254 0.16 -0.48 -20.95
C VAL A 254 0.16 -1.42 -19.76
N TYR A 255 -0.83 -1.26 -18.89
CA TYR A 255 -1.09 -2.18 -17.77
C TYR A 255 -2.04 -3.29 -18.19
N THR A 256 -1.74 -4.52 -17.81
CA THR A 256 -2.56 -5.69 -18.17
C THR A 256 -2.57 -6.69 -17.03
N ALA A 257 -3.76 -7.11 -16.61
CA ALA A 257 -3.93 -8.33 -15.84
C ALA A 257 -3.82 -9.52 -16.79
N LEU A 258 -2.84 -10.40 -16.54
CA LEU A 258 -2.55 -11.56 -17.38
C LEU A 258 -3.49 -12.73 -17.04
N THR A 259 -4.77 -12.54 -17.28
CA THR A 259 -5.80 -13.59 -17.32
C THR A 259 -5.66 -14.43 -18.61
N SER A 260 -6.44 -15.51 -18.73
CA SER A 260 -6.47 -16.38 -19.91
C SER A 260 -6.70 -15.60 -21.21
N SER A 261 -7.55 -14.57 -21.14
CA SER A 261 -7.67 -13.52 -22.15
C SER A 261 -7.19 -12.19 -21.54
N PRO A 262 -5.96 -11.74 -21.84
CA PRO A 262 -5.33 -10.62 -21.14
C PRO A 262 -6.23 -9.39 -21.05
N THR A 263 -6.47 -8.90 -19.84
CA THR A 263 -7.39 -7.80 -19.54
C THR A 263 -6.62 -6.48 -19.42
N PRO A 264 -6.77 -5.53 -20.37
CA PRO A 264 -6.15 -4.21 -20.27
C PRO A 264 -6.73 -3.41 -19.10
N LEU A 265 -5.88 -2.65 -18.42
CA LEU A 265 -6.26 -1.86 -17.24
C LEU A 265 -5.98 -0.38 -17.50
N LEU A 266 -6.98 0.47 -17.20
CA LEU A 266 -6.84 1.92 -17.24
C LEU A 266 -6.55 2.45 -15.84
N LEU A 267 -5.29 2.82 -15.60
CA LEU A 267 -4.86 3.41 -14.33
C LEU A 267 -4.84 4.93 -14.44
N ARG A 268 -5.47 5.62 -13.47
CA ARG A 268 -5.48 7.09 -13.41
C ARG A 268 -4.12 7.66 -13.05
N VAL A 269 -3.45 7.01 -12.10
CA VAL A 269 -2.12 7.40 -11.62
C VAL A 269 -1.13 6.27 -11.96
N LYS A 270 0.03 6.62 -12.50
CA LYS A 270 1.10 5.66 -12.77
C LYS A 270 1.70 5.16 -11.44
N PRO A 271 1.63 3.85 -11.12
CA PRO A 271 2.23 3.31 -9.92
C PRO A 271 3.77 3.31 -10.00
N LYS A 272 4.40 3.88 -8.98
CA LYS A 272 5.82 3.70 -8.64
C LYS A 272 6.02 2.58 -7.62
N ARG A 273 4.96 2.19 -6.91
CA ARG A 273 4.97 1.06 -5.98
C ARG A 273 3.65 0.29 -6.06
N ILE A 274 3.77 -1.04 -6.05
CA ILE A 274 2.65 -1.98 -6.14
C ILE A 274 2.57 -2.77 -4.84
N GLY A 275 1.39 -2.78 -4.23
CA GLY A 275 1.05 -3.69 -3.14
C GLY A 275 0.43 -4.97 -3.70
N ILE A 276 0.82 -6.12 -3.16
CA ILE A 276 0.31 -7.43 -3.57
C ILE A 276 -0.25 -8.11 -2.32
N PHE A 277 -1.52 -8.51 -2.38
CA PHE A 277 -2.21 -9.19 -1.31
C PHE A 277 -2.67 -10.57 -1.77
N LEU A 278 -2.31 -11.59 -1.01
CA LEU A 278 -2.78 -12.96 -1.18
C LEU A 278 -3.71 -13.31 -0.01
N ASP A 279 -4.94 -13.70 -0.30
CA ASP A 279 -5.84 -14.38 0.63
C ASP A 279 -6.00 -15.82 0.16
N TYR A 280 -5.28 -16.75 0.80
CA TYR A 280 -5.22 -18.13 0.35
C TYR A 280 -6.58 -18.82 0.51
N GLU A 281 -7.26 -18.59 1.63
CA GLU A 281 -8.55 -19.23 1.93
C GLU A 281 -9.70 -18.71 1.07
N LEU A 282 -9.71 -17.41 0.72
CA LEU A 282 -10.69 -16.84 -0.21
C LEU A 282 -10.31 -17.06 -1.68
N GLY A 283 -9.08 -17.50 -1.94
CA GLY A 283 -8.65 -17.72 -3.31
C GLY A 283 -8.30 -16.44 -4.06
N GLU A 284 -7.95 -15.36 -3.38
CA GLU A 284 -7.80 -14.03 -3.98
C GLU A 284 -6.34 -13.58 -4.06
N ILE A 285 -5.95 -13.01 -5.20
CA ILE A 285 -4.70 -12.27 -5.38
C ILE A 285 -5.03 -10.88 -5.88
N SER A 286 -4.87 -9.88 -5.02
CA SER A 286 -5.23 -8.49 -5.27
C SER A 286 -3.99 -7.60 -5.42
N PHE A 287 -4.05 -6.66 -6.36
CA PHE A 287 -3.00 -5.68 -6.65
C PHE A 287 -3.50 -4.28 -6.31
N TYR A 288 -2.63 -3.47 -5.70
CA TYR A 288 -2.93 -2.10 -5.29
C TYR A 288 -1.87 -1.13 -5.79
N ASN A 289 -2.30 0.04 -6.25
CA ASN A 289 -1.44 1.16 -6.56
C ASN A 289 -1.21 1.95 -5.27
N LEU A 290 0.05 2.02 -4.82
CA LEU A 290 0.35 2.67 -3.54
C LEU A 290 0.60 4.18 -3.68
N ASN A 291 0.53 4.73 -4.89
CA ASN A 291 0.64 6.17 -5.12
C ASN A 291 -0.69 6.90 -4.90
N ASP A 292 -1.81 6.26 -5.23
CA ASP A 292 -3.17 6.79 -5.01
C ASP A 292 -4.03 5.88 -4.12
N HIS A 293 -3.42 4.83 -3.57
CA HIS A 293 -4.04 3.81 -2.72
C HIS A 293 -5.25 3.13 -3.35
N SER A 294 -5.32 3.09 -4.68
CA SER A 294 -6.41 2.45 -5.41
C SER A 294 -6.16 0.95 -5.61
N HIS A 295 -7.25 0.19 -5.65
CA HIS A 295 -7.25 -1.17 -6.17
C HIS A 295 -7.01 -1.17 -7.69
N ILE A 296 -6.16 -2.09 -8.15
CA ILE A 296 -5.82 -2.28 -9.56
C ILE A 296 -6.63 -3.43 -10.15
N TYR A 297 -6.51 -4.62 -9.55
CA TYR A 297 -7.12 -5.85 -10.06
C TYR A 297 -7.10 -6.97 -9.00
N THR A 298 -8.06 -7.90 -9.07
CA THR A 298 -8.09 -9.12 -8.26
C THR A 298 -8.29 -10.34 -9.15
N PHE A 299 -7.42 -11.33 -8.98
CA PHE A 299 -7.65 -12.69 -9.48
C PHE A 299 -8.36 -13.50 -8.40
N THR A 300 -9.28 -14.37 -8.83
CA THR A 300 -9.98 -15.31 -7.94
C THR A 300 -9.79 -16.73 -8.47
N GLU A 301 -9.37 -17.65 -7.62
CA GLU A 301 -9.05 -19.03 -7.97
C GLU A 301 -9.11 -19.95 -6.75
N THR A 302 -9.31 -21.25 -6.95
CA THR A 302 -9.17 -22.21 -5.85
C THR A 302 -7.73 -22.70 -5.72
N PHE A 303 -7.04 -22.27 -4.68
CA PHE A 303 -5.65 -22.68 -4.44
C PHE A 303 -5.56 -24.03 -3.73
N THR A 304 -4.82 -24.96 -4.31
CA THR A 304 -4.66 -26.33 -3.82
C THR A 304 -3.22 -26.68 -3.46
N GLU A 305 -2.27 -25.79 -3.72
CA GLU A 305 -0.85 -26.02 -3.48
C GLU A 305 -0.10 -24.75 -3.08
N LYS A 306 1.17 -24.91 -2.71
CA LYS A 306 2.04 -23.81 -2.30
C LYS A 306 2.18 -22.77 -3.41
N LEU A 307 1.97 -21.51 -3.06
CA LEU A 307 2.14 -20.36 -3.92
C LEU A 307 3.41 -19.59 -3.56
N ARG A 308 4.06 -18.97 -4.55
CA ARG A 308 5.27 -18.16 -4.37
C ARG A 308 5.15 -16.81 -5.07
N PRO A 309 5.69 -15.72 -4.49
CA PRO A 309 5.83 -14.45 -5.17
C PRO A 309 6.61 -14.60 -6.49
N PHE A 310 6.20 -13.87 -7.52
CA PHE A 310 6.76 -13.94 -8.87
C PHE A 310 7.24 -12.55 -9.30
N PHE A 311 8.45 -12.48 -9.87
CA PHE A 311 9.06 -11.24 -10.32
C PHE A 311 9.71 -11.35 -11.70
N TYR A 312 9.46 -10.36 -12.54
CA TYR A 312 10.17 -10.09 -13.78
C TYR A 312 10.51 -8.60 -13.85
N PRO A 313 11.80 -8.22 -13.81
CA PRO A 313 12.21 -6.81 -13.79
C PRO A 313 12.16 -6.11 -15.15
N GLY A 314 11.73 -6.76 -16.24
CA GLY A 314 11.97 -6.22 -17.57
C GLY A 314 13.44 -6.36 -18.00
N VAL A 315 13.79 -5.77 -19.14
CA VAL A 315 15.16 -5.83 -19.71
C VAL A 315 16.04 -4.62 -19.35
N HIS A 316 15.56 -3.73 -18.48
CA HIS A 316 16.28 -2.53 -18.06
C HIS A 316 17.12 -2.76 -16.80
N THR A 317 18.18 -1.96 -16.63
CA THR A 317 19.13 -2.06 -15.51
C THR A 317 18.58 -1.56 -14.18
N THR A 318 17.53 -0.72 -14.18
CA THR A 318 16.86 -0.28 -12.95
C THR A 318 16.23 -1.47 -12.23
N PRO A 319 16.47 -1.69 -10.93
CA PRO A 319 15.95 -2.85 -10.22
C PRO A 319 14.45 -2.73 -9.89
N LEU A 320 13.79 -3.87 -9.72
CA LEU A 320 12.65 -4.00 -8.81
C LEU A 320 13.18 -4.11 -7.40
N ILE A 321 12.53 -3.46 -6.44
CA ILE A 321 12.94 -3.47 -5.03
C ILE A 321 11.75 -3.89 -4.17
N ILE A 322 11.86 -5.02 -3.49
CA ILE A 322 10.92 -5.43 -2.43
C ILE A 322 11.17 -4.50 -1.25
N ARG A 323 10.17 -3.68 -0.92
CA ARG A 323 10.30 -2.72 0.18
C ARG A 323 9.83 -3.36 1.48
N PRO A 324 10.49 -3.06 2.61
CA PRO A 324 9.88 -3.34 3.90
C PRO A 324 8.57 -2.56 3.94
N VAL A 325 7.48 -3.25 4.26
CA VAL A 325 6.18 -2.61 4.48
C VAL A 325 6.33 -1.68 5.69
N THR A 326 6.41 -0.38 5.45
CA THR A 326 6.48 0.63 6.51
C THR A 326 5.07 0.97 6.95
N ASP A 327 4.85 1.12 8.26
CA ASP A 327 3.64 1.77 8.74
C ASP A 327 3.61 3.18 8.14
N TRP A 328 2.59 3.50 7.35
CA TRP A 328 2.40 4.83 6.78
C TRP A 328 2.37 5.85 7.92
N GLU A 329 3.31 6.80 7.93
CA GLU A 329 3.31 7.99 8.79
C GLU A 329 2.57 9.15 8.11
#